data_AF-A0A2X0KY84-F1
#
_entry.id   AF-A0A2X0KY84-F1
#
_cell.length_a   1.000
_cell.length_b   1.000
_cell.length_c   1.000
_cell.angle_alpha   90.00
_cell.angle_beta   90.00
_cell.angle_gamma   90.00
#
_symmetry.space_group_name_H-M   'P 1'
#
loop_
_entity.id
_entity.type
_entity.pdbx_description
1 polymer ?
#
loop_
_entity_poly.entity_id
_entity_poly.type
_entity_poly.pdbx_seq_one_letter_code
_entity_poly.pdbx_strand_id
1 'polypeptide(L)'
;MVSLGFASCARSAELTVPSTIRFRDPAKLPRRSTVKMDSNGFSVHLPYHKADRRWQGSFLYFTPGTTDPAFLRILHRYLQARDSRNKSSDLLFLTRGGLPPTRTWFIGRLRRTFGSAYSGHSLRAGGATHYALQGLSADIIKRLGRWRSSAWEEYVRVSPQLQQALLNSA
;
A
#
# COMPACT_ATOMS: atom_id res chain seq x y z
N MET A 1 -0.74 8.14 1.80
CA MET A 1 -0.08 7.23 0.84
C MET A 1 0.82 6.22 1.54
N VAL A 2 1.87 6.66 2.26
CA VAL A 2 2.81 5.75 2.94
C VAL A 2 2.11 4.79 3.90
N SER A 3 1.27 5.30 4.81
CA SER A 3 0.56 4.47 5.78
C SER A 3 -0.25 3.35 5.12
N LEU A 4 -1.09 3.67 4.14
CA LEU A 4 -1.83 2.65 3.39
C LEU A 4 -0.88 1.71 2.64
N GLY A 5 0.07 2.24 1.88
CA GLY A 5 0.91 1.40 1.03
C GLY A 5 1.83 0.46 1.80
N PHE A 6 2.30 0.88 2.98
CA PHE A 6 3.04 0.02 3.89
C PHE A 6 2.13 -1.06 4.49
N ALA A 7 1.03 -0.65 5.12
CA ALA A 7 0.16 -1.57 5.85
C ALA A 7 -0.57 -2.55 4.93
N SER A 8 -0.78 -2.21 3.67
CA SER A 8 -1.36 -3.13 2.68
C SER A 8 -0.32 -3.79 1.78
N CYS A 9 0.99 -3.66 2.04
CA CYS A 9 2.06 -4.16 1.16
C CYS A 9 1.88 -3.76 -0.33
N ALA A 10 1.37 -2.55 -0.59
CA ALA A 10 1.02 -2.09 -1.92
C ALA A 10 2.26 -1.83 -2.79
N ARG A 11 2.14 -2.11 -4.09
CA ARG A 11 3.09 -1.58 -5.08
C ARG A 11 2.86 -0.08 -5.23
N SER A 12 3.92 0.70 -5.40
CA SER A 12 3.77 2.14 -5.71
C SER A 12 2.89 2.40 -6.94
N ALA A 13 2.93 1.53 -7.95
CA ALA A 13 2.09 1.62 -9.15
C ALA A 13 0.59 1.35 -8.89
N GLU A 14 0.23 0.74 -7.75
CA GLU A 14 -1.17 0.59 -7.34
C GLU A 14 -1.72 1.90 -6.73
N LEU A 15 -0.84 2.84 -6.37
CA LEU A 15 -1.19 4.11 -5.70
C LEU A 15 -0.90 5.34 -6.55
N THR A 16 -0.28 5.18 -7.72
CA THR A 16 0.23 6.27 -8.55
C THR A 16 -0.01 5.99 -10.02
N VAL A 17 -0.16 7.05 -10.82
CA VAL A 17 -0.13 6.91 -12.28
C VAL A 17 1.32 6.82 -12.79
N PRO A 18 1.55 6.19 -13.96
CA PRO A 18 2.82 6.27 -14.66
C PRO A 18 3.28 7.72 -14.91
N SER A 19 4.59 7.94 -14.87
CA SER A 19 5.16 9.27 -15.10
C SER A 19 4.94 9.74 -16.54
N THR A 20 5.08 8.83 -17.51
CA THR A 20 4.79 9.06 -18.94
C THR A 20 3.28 9.16 -19.17
N ILE A 21 2.84 10.28 -19.75
CA ILE A 21 1.41 10.63 -19.92
C ILE A 21 0.66 9.56 -20.73
N ARG A 22 1.24 9.07 -21.83
CA ARG A 22 0.62 8.07 -22.72
C ARG A 22 0.20 6.77 -22.02
N PHE A 23 0.81 6.44 -20.89
CA PHE A 23 0.51 5.21 -20.14
C PHE A 23 -0.42 5.45 -18.94
N ARG A 24 -0.89 6.68 -18.72
CA ARG A 24 -1.73 7.01 -17.57
C ARG A 24 -3.15 6.49 -17.79
N ASP A 25 -3.60 5.73 -16.80
CA ASP A 25 -4.96 5.22 -16.73
C ASP A 25 -5.45 5.35 -15.28
N PRO A 26 -6.15 6.46 -14.96
CA PRO A 26 -6.69 6.68 -13.63
C PRO A 26 -7.76 5.67 -13.22
N ALA A 27 -8.36 4.91 -14.15
CA ALA A 27 -9.36 3.90 -13.82
C ALA A 27 -8.75 2.74 -13.01
N LYS A 28 -7.44 2.52 -13.13
CA LYS A 28 -6.69 1.52 -12.37
C LYS A 28 -6.40 1.94 -10.92
N LEU A 29 -6.69 3.18 -10.53
CA LEU A 29 -6.38 3.68 -9.19
C LEU A 29 -7.52 3.46 -8.19
N PRO A 30 -7.19 3.28 -6.89
CA PRO A 30 -8.18 3.21 -5.82
C PRO A 30 -9.07 4.44 -5.77
N ARG A 31 -10.35 4.22 -5.49
CA ARG A 31 -11.37 5.27 -5.41
C ARG A 31 -11.62 5.70 -3.97
N ARG A 32 -12.03 6.95 -3.77
CA ARG A 32 -12.41 7.48 -2.46
C ARG A 32 -13.72 6.84 -1.98
N SER A 33 -14.66 6.66 -2.91
CA SER A 33 -15.97 6.04 -2.69
C SER A 33 -15.89 4.61 -2.15
N THR A 34 -14.81 3.89 -2.42
CA THR A 34 -14.62 2.49 -1.98
C THR A 34 -13.88 2.36 -0.65
N VAL A 35 -13.49 3.47 -0.03
CA VAL A 35 -12.85 3.48 1.29
C VAL A 35 -13.88 3.16 2.36
N LYS A 36 -13.61 2.09 3.11
CA LYS A 36 -14.30 1.77 4.37
C LYS A 36 -13.30 1.88 5.50
N MET A 37 -13.63 2.62 6.55
CA MET A 37 -12.76 2.84 7.68
C MET A 37 -13.59 2.92 8.96
N ASP A 38 -13.16 2.19 9.97
CA ASP A 38 -13.72 2.22 11.32
C ASP A 38 -12.58 2.33 12.36
N SER A 39 -12.88 2.14 13.64
CA SER A 39 -11.88 2.22 14.71
C SER A 39 -10.81 1.11 14.63
N ASN A 40 -11.12 0.00 13.97
CA ASN A 40 -10.34 -1.22 14.00
C ASN A 40 -9.70 -1.56 12.65
N GLY A 41 -10.11 -0.88 11.57
CA GLY A 41 -9.72 -1.29 10.23
C GLY A 41 -9.88 -0.23 9.16
N PHE A 42 -9.24 -0.53 8.03
CA PHE A 42 -9.35 0.23 6.79
C PHE A 42 -9.34 -0.76 5.63
N SER A 43 -10.22 -0.55 4.66
CA SER A 43 -10.16 -1.23 3.37
C SER A 43 -10.44 -0.26 2.24
N VAL A 44 -9.78 -0.46 1.10
CA VAL A 44 -10.12 0.21 -0.15
C VAL A 44 -10.06 -0.79 -1.29
N HIS A 45 -11.07 -0.72 -2.16
CA HIS A 45 -11.07 -1.52 -3.39
C HIS A 45 -9.94 -1.07 -4.33
N LEU A 46 -9.14 -2.04 -4.77
CA LEU A 46 -8.11 -1.89 -5.78
C LEU A 46 -8.66 -2.45 -7.10
N PRO A 47 -8.99 -1.60 -8.09
CA PRO A 47 -9.63 -2.05 -9.33
C PRO A 47 -8.72 -2.95 -10.18
N TYR A 48 -7.40 -2.81 -10.04
CA TYR A 48 -6.44 -3.54 -10.85
C TYR A 48 -5.14 -3.81 -10.11
N HIS A 49 -4.59 -5.01 -10.33
CA HIS A 49 -3.18 -5.29 -10.06
C HIS A 49 -2.61 -6.27 -11.10
N LYS A 50 -1.30 -6.24 -11.34
CA LYS A 50 -0.62 -7.09 -12.36
C LYS A 50 -0.92 -8.60 -12.21
N ALA A 51 -1.20 -9.04 -10.98
CA ALA A 51 -1.52 -10.43 -10.67
C ALA A 51 -3.01 -10.80 -10.88
N ASP A 52 -3.88 -9.83 -11.15
CA ASP A 52 -5.31 -10.04 -11.38
C ASP A 52 -5.56 -10.38 -12.86
N ARG A 53 -5.65 -11.68 -13.15
CA ARG A 53 -5.97 -12.18 -14.49
C ARG A 53 -7.46 -12.13 -14.82
N ARG A 54 -8.32 -12.03 -13.80
CA ARG A 54 -9.78 -12.15 -13.94
C ARG A 54 -10.48 -10.79 -13.87
N TRP A 55 -9.74 -9.71 -13.66
CA TRP A 55 -10.26 -8.34 -13.56
C TRP A 55 -11.33 -8.17 -12.49
N GLN A 56 -11.22 -8.95 -11.40
CA GLN A 56 -12.14 -8.89 -10.27
C GLN A 56 -11.73 -7.83 -9.25
N GLY A 57 -10.53 -7.26 -9.39
CA GLY A 57 -9.94 -6.37 -8.40
C GLY A 57 -9.54 -7.13 -7.12
N SER A 58 -9.12 -6.36 -6.13
CA SER A 58 -8.78 -6.85 -4.80
C SER A 58 -8.99 -5.73 -3.78
N PHE A 59 -8.50 -5.91 -2.56
CA PHE A 59 -8.54 -4.88 -1.54
C PHE A 59 -7.14 -4.56 -1.02
N LEU A 60 -6.91 -3.27 -0.75
CA LEU A 60 -5.84 -2.82 0.11
C LEU A 60 -6.44 -2.67 1.51
N TYR A 61 -5.97 -3.49 2.43
CA TYR A 61 -6.35 -3.47 3.83
C TYR A 61 -5.11 -3.77 4.68
N PHE A 62 -5.22 -3.57 5.97
CA PHE A 62 -4.21 -4.00 6.94
C PHE A 62 -4.84 -4.92 7.96
N THR A 63 -4.02 -5.66 8.70
CA THR A 63 -4.51 -6.59 9.72
C THR A 63 -4.73 -5.85 11.05
N PRO A 64 -5.95 -5.86 11.63
CA PRO A 64 -6.19 -5.24 12.94
C PRO A 64 -5.22 -5.74 14.02
N GLY A 65 -4.84 -4.87 14.96
CA GLY A 65 -3.95 -5.22 16.07
C GLY A 65 -2.46 -5.38 15.70
N THR A 66 -2.10 -5.33 14.43
CA THR A 66 -0.72 -5.53 13.98
C THR A 66 -0.07 -4.26 13.42
N THR A 67 -0.84 -3.20 13.19
CA THR A 67 -0.35 -1.90 12.68
C THR A 67 -0.67 -0.80 13.68
N ASP A 68 0.26 0.14 13.86
CA ASP A 68 0.11 1.28 14.76
C ASP A 68 -1.19 2.06 14.44
N PRO A 69 -2.08 2.32 15.42
CA PRO A 69 -3.28 3.14 15.27
C PRO A 69 -3.01 4.53 14.65
N ALA A 70 -1.78 5.05 14.76
CA ALA A 70 -1.35 6.28 14.08
C ALA A 70 -1.55 6.22 12.55
N PHE A 71 -1.49 5.04 11.93
CA PHE A 71 -1.70 4.89 10.49
C PHE A 71 -3.15 5.22 10.10
N LEU A 72 -4.12 4.73 10.87
CA LEU A 72 -5.54 5.09 10.71
C LEU A 72 -5.73 6.59 10.88
N ARG A 73 -5.14 7.18 11.93
CA ARG A 73 -5.23 8.62 12.20
C ARG A 73 -4.66 9.47 11.05
N ILE A 74 -3.52 9.06 10.48
CA ILE A 74 -2.91 9.74 9.32
C ILE A 74 -3.82 9.65 8.10
N LEU A 75 -4.40 8.47 7.82
CA LEU A 75 -5.34 8.29 6.71
C LEU A 75 -6.61 9.11 6.92
N HIS A 76 -7.19 9.12 8.12
CA HIS A 76 -8.36 9.90 8.45
C HIS A 76 -8.13 11.40 8.20
N ARG A 77 -7.04 11.96 8.74
CA ARG A 77 -6.67 13.37 8.51
C ARG A 77 -6.48 13.68 7.03
N TYR A 78 -5.88 12.75 6.28
CA TYR A 78 -5.74 12.90 4.84
C TYR A 78 -7.10 12.95 4.13
N LEU A 79 -8.03 12.05 4.46
CA LEU A 79 -9.36 12.01 3.85
C LEU A 79 -10.14 13.31 4.12
N GLN A 80 -10.13 13.82 5.34
CA GLN A 80 -10.75 15.11 5.67
C GLN A 80 -10.15 16.28 4.86
N ALA A 81 -8.82 16.34 4.78
CA ALA A 81 -8.10 17.37 4.05
C ALA A 81 -8.24 17.26 2.51
N ARG A 82 -8.46 16.04 2.01
CA ARG A 82 -8.72 15.74 0.60
C ARG A 82 -10.13 16.15 0.22
N ASP A 83 -11.12 15.68 1.00
CA ASP A 83 -12.54 15.84 0.72
C ASP A 83 -12.97 17.31 0.84
N SER A 84 -12.34 18.09 1.73
CA SER A 84 -12.56 19.54 1.81
C SER A 84 -12.07 20.30 0.56
N ARG A 85 -10.99 19.85 -0.08
CA ARG A 85 -10.35 20.55 -1.21
C ARG A 85 -10.78 20.04 -2.59
N ASN A 86 -11.11 18.75 -2.71
CA ASN A 86 -11.30 18.07 -4.00
C ASN A 86 -12.60 17.26 -4.02
N LYS A 87 -13.73 17.94 -3.74
CA LYS A 87 -15.05 17.30 -3.62
C LYS A 87 -15.50 16.57 -4.89
N SER A 88 -15.10 17.05 -6.07
CA SER A 88 -15.52 16.52 -7.37
C SER A 88 -14.72 15.30 -7.85
N SER A 89 -13.58 14.99 -7.21
CA SER A 89 -12.73 13.87 -7.62
C SER A 89 -13.03 12.64 -6.78
N ASP A 90 -13.15 11.48 -7.43
CA ASP A 90 -13.27 10.19 -6.75
C ASP A 90 -11.94 9.42 -6.65
N LEU A 91 -10.80 10.00 -7.03
CA LEU A 91 -9.51 9.31 -6.90
C LEU A 91 -8.98 9.37 -5.46
N LEU A 92 -8.68 8.24 -4.83
CA LEU A 92 -8.29 8.24 -3.41
C LEU A 92 -7.10 9.17 -3.14
N PHE A 93 -6.00 9.04 -3.88
CA PHE A 93 -4.82 9.88 -3.69
C PHE A 93 -4.74 11.00 -4.72
N LEU A 94 -4.65 12.21 -4.19
CA LEU A 94 -4.51 13.46 -4.92
C LEU A 94 -3.34 14.28 -4.37
N THR A 95 -2.65 14.97 -5.27
CA THR A 95 -1.72 16.04 -4.95
C THR A 95 -2.48 17.29 -4.48
N ARG A 96 -1.78 18.30 -3.97
CA ARG A 96 -2.40 19.59 -3.56
C ARG A 96 -3.15 20.27 -4.73
N GLY A 97 -2.70 20.06 -5.96
CA GLY A 97 -3.36 20.57 -7.17
C GLY A 97 -4.50 19.69 -7.71
N GLY A 98 -4.97 18.69 -6.95
CA GLY A 98 -6.12 17.86 -7.34
C GLY A 98 -5.84 16.81 -8.41
N LEU A 99 -4.57 16.62 -8.81
CA LEU A 99 -4.16 15.59 -9.77
C LEU A 99 -3.69 14.32 -9.06
N PRO A 100 -3.86 13.12 -9.67
CA PRO A 100 -3.29 11.90 -9.12
C PRO A 100 -1.75 11.99 -9.08
N PRO A 101 -1.11 11.48 -8.02
CA PRO A 101 0.34 11.49 -7.91
C PRO A 101 0.97 10.58 -8.97
N THR A 102 2.05 11.05 -9.59
CA THR A 102 2.88 10.21 -10.47
C THR A 102 3.84 9.36 -9.65
N ARG A 103 4.34 8.27 -10.23
CA ARG A 103 5.37 7.44 -9.59
C ARG A 103 6.62 8.25 -9.22
N THR A 104 7.11 9.11 -10.12
CA THR A 104 8.29 9.96 -9.85
C THR A 104 8.01 10.95 -8.72
N TRP A 105 6.83 11.57 -8.69
CA TRP A 105 6.44 12.48 -7.61
C TRP A 105 6.43 11.77 -6.26
N PHE A 106 5.87 10.57 -6.21
CA PHE A 106 5.74 9.81 -4.99
C PHE A 106 7.09 9.30 -4.46
N ILE A 107 7.91 8.70 -5.34
CA ILE A 107 9.26 8.24 -4.97
C ILE A 107 10.16 9.41 -4.57
N GLY A 108 10.06 10.55 -5.27
CA GLY A 108 10.78 11.76 -4.90
C GLY A 108 10.43 12.25 -3.49
N ARG A 109 9.16 12.17 -3.09
CA ARG A 109 8.74 12.46 -1.70
C ARG A 109 9.25 11.43 -0.71
N LEU A 110 9.14 10.13 -1.01
CA LEU A 110 9.69 9.06 -0.15
C LEU A 110 11.18 9.30 0.13
N ARG A 111 11.97 9.59 -0.91
CA ARG A 111 13.41 9.82 -0.77
C ARG A 111 13.76 11.06 0.03
N ARG A 112 13.00 12.15 -0.14
CA ARG A 112 13.20 13.36 0.68
C ARG A 112 12.87 13.16 2.15
N THR A 113 11.88 12.31 2.47
CA THR A 113 11.46 12.10 3.86
C THR A 113 12.28 11.03 4.57
N PHE A 114 12.67 9.95 3.87
CA PHE A 114 13.28 8.78 4.50
C PHE A 114 14.69 8.45 4.00
N GLY A 115 15.18 9.13 2.96
CA GLY A 115 16.52 8.92 2.39
C GLY A 115 16.52 8.28 1.01
N SER A 116 17.64 8.42 0.30
CA SER A 116 17.81 8.03 -1.11
C SER A 116 17.63 6.53 -1.38
N ALA A 117 17.85 5.68 -0.38
CA ALA A 117 17.67 4.23 -0.45
C ALA A 117 16.21 3.80 -0.69
N TYR A 118 15.24 4.65 -0.39
CA TYR A 118 13.83 4.33 -0.59
C TYR A 118 13.43 4.36 -2.06
N SER A 119 12.63 3.38 -2.46
CA SER A 119 12.21 3.13 -3.83
C SER A 119 10.71 2.81 -3.91
N GLY A 120 10.22 2.59 -5.13
CA GLY A 120 8.82 2.18 -5.36
C GLY A 120 8.46 0.80 -4.80
N HIS A 121 9.44 0.01 -4.36
CA HIS A 121 9.25 -1.30 -3.74
C HIS A 121 9.32 -1.24 -2.20
N SER A 122 9.85 -0.18 -1.62
CA SER A 122 10.15 -0.13 -0.18
C SER A 122 8.93 -0.31 0.71
N LEU A 123 7.76 0.21 0.33
CA LEU A 123 6.53 0.03 1.10
C LEU A 123 6.08 -1.44 1.15
N ARG A 124 6.14 -2.10 -0.01
CA ARG A 124 5.80 -3.51 -0.14
C ARG A 124 6.77 -4.38 0.65
N ALA A 125 8.06 -4.06 0.57
CA ALA A 125 9.11 -4.76 1.30
C ALA A 125 8.92 -4.61 2.81
N GLY A 126 8.90 -3.37 3.29
CA GLY A 126 8.79 -3.05 4.71
C GLY A 126 7.51 -3.58 5.34
N GLY A 127 6.37 -3.53 4.64
CA GLY A 127 5.12 -4.12 5.12
C GLY A 127 5.21 -5.64 5.32
N ALA A 128 5.81 -6.37 4.37
CA ALA A 128 6.01 -7.81 4.53
C ALA A 128 6.94 -8.14 5.70
N THR A 129 8.07 -7.44 5.80
CA THR A 129 9.00 -7.59 6.92
C THR A 129 8.32 -7.33 8.26
N HIS A 130 7.53 -6.26 8.35
CA HIS A 130 6.76 -5.90 9.54
C HIS A 130 5.81 -7.02 9.96
N TYR A 131 5.02 -7.55 9.03
CA TYR A 131 4.08 -8.63 9.35
C TYR A 131 4.78 -9.94 9.73
N ALA A 132 5.90 -10.27 9.09
CA ALA A 132 6.70 -11.43 9.47
C ALA A 132 7.24 -11.29 10.91
N LEU A 133 7.70 -10.09 11.29
CA LEU A 133 8.14 -9.80 12.67
C LEU A 133 7.00 -9.86 13.70
N GLN A 134 5.76 -9.64 13.26
CA GLN A 134 4.56 -9.81 14.10
C GLN A 134 4.06 -11.28 14.13
N GLY A 135 4.80 -12.22 13.53
CA GLY A 135 4.45 -13.65 13.54
C GLY A 135 3.30 -14.04 12.60
N LEU A 136 2.97 -13.21 11.61
CA LEU A 136 1.96 -13.60 10.63
C LEU A 136 2.50 -14.69 9.71
N SER A 137 1.68 -15.70 9.43
CA SER A 137 2.07 -16.79 8.54
C SER A 137 2.32 -16.29 7.11
N ALA A 138 3.19 -17.01 6.40
CA ALA A 138 3.55 -16.71 5.01
C ALA A 138 2.30 -16.56 4.10
N ASP A 139 1.27 -17.37 4.31
CA ASP A 139 0.04 -17.31 3.52
C ASP A 139 -0.78 -16.04 3.77
N ILE A 140 -0.80 -15.53 5.01
CA ILE A 140 -1.43 -14.25 5.32
C ILE A 140 -0.64 -13.12 4.64
N ILE A 141 0.69 -13.11 4.75
CA ILE A 141 1.54 -12.09 4.13
C ILE A 141 1.41 -12.11 2.60
N LYS A 142 1.38 -13.31 1.99
CA LYS A 142 1.13 -13.49 0.55
C LYS A 142 -0.20 -12.88 0.12
N ARG A 143 -1.27 -13.13 0.88
CA ARG A 143 -2.61 -12.55 0.64
C ARG A 143 -2.59 -11.03 0.80
N LEU A 144 -2.00 -10.51 1.87
CA LEU A 144 -1.89 -9.07 2.15
C LEU A 144 -1.14 -8.32 1.05
N GLY A 145 -0.07 -8.88 0.51
CA GLY A 145 0.64 -8.25 -0.60
C GLY A 145 0.16 -8.66 -1.98
N ARG A 146 -0.82 -9.56 -2.11
CA ARG A 146 -1.26 -10.07 -3.42
C ARG A 146 -0.08 -10.67 -4.20
N TRP A 147 0.75 -11.48 -3.53
CA TRP A 147 1.79 -12.30 -4.16
C TRP A 147 1.18 -13.61 -4.64
N ARG A 148 1.52 -14.04 -5.85
CA ARG A 148 1.10 -15.35 -6.39
C ARG A 148 2.16 -16.45 -6.22
N SER A 149 3.40 -16.07 -5.93
CA SER A 149 4.55 -16.96 -5.79
C SER A 149 5.33 -16.65 -4.52
N SER A 150 6.38 -17.44 -4.26
CA SER A 150 7.40 -17.21 -3.23
C SER A 150 8.18 -15.90 -3.38
N ALA A 151 7.88 -15.05 -4.37
CA ALA A 151 8.47 -13.72 -4.55
C ALA A 151 8.26 -12.73 -3.38
N TRP A 152 7.58 -13.14 -2.30
CA TRP A 152 7.55 -12.42 -1.02
C TRP A 152 8.84 -12.68 -0.20
N GLU A 153 9.46 -13.86 -0.33
CA GLU A 153 10.70 -14.24 0.38
C GLU A 153 11.88 -13.33 0.02
N GLU A 154 11.95 -12.86 -1.22
CA GLU A 154 12.95 -11.87 -1.65
C GLU A 154 12.89 -10.56 -0.85
N TYR A 155 11.70 -10.21 -0.34
CA TYR A 155 11.49 -8.99 0.45
C TYR A 155 11.78 -9.17 1.95
N VAL A 156 12.00 -10.41 2.38
CA VAL A 156 12.07 -10.80 3.80
C VAL A 156 13.50 -11.19 4.22
N ARG A 157 14.47 -11.10 3.29
CA ARG A 157 15.90 -11.31 3.54
C ARG A 157 16.52 -10.14 4.34
N VAL A 158 17.20 -10.27 5.49
CA VAL A 158 17.46 -11.36 6.46
C VAL A 158 17.72 -10.67 7.81
N SER A 159 17.04 -11.08 8.87
CA SER A 159 17.63 -11.12 10.22
C SER A 159 17.39 -12.53 10.77
N PRO A 160 18.32 -13.13 11.54
CA PRO A 160 18.14 -14.47 12.10
C PRO A 160 16.83 -14.61 12.91
N GLN A 161 16.40 -13.53 13.57
CA GLN A 161 15.12 -13.49 14.30
C GLN A 161 13.91 -13.69 13.38
N LEU A 162 13.97 -13.10 12.18
CA LEU A 162 12.91 -13.14 11.19
C LEU A 162 12.78 -14.53 10.54
N GLN A 163 13.92 -15.22 10.34
CA GLN A 163 13.95 -16.59 9.85
C GLN A 163 13.43 -17.58 10.91
N GLN A 164 13.76 -17.38 12.18
CA GLN A 164 13.24 -18.19 13.28
C GLN A 164 11.72 -18.02 13.47
N ALA A 165 11.21 -16.78 13.40
CA ALA A 165 9.78 -16.51 13.51
C ALA A 165 8.97 -17.21 12.40
N LEU A 166 9.50 -17.24 11.18
CA LEU A 166 8.85 -17.92 10.04
C LEU A 166 8.84 -19.45 10.18
N LEU A 167 9.90 -20.05 10.72
CA LEU A 167 9.97 -21.50 10.95
C LEU A 167 9.02 -21.96 12.07
N ASN A 168 8.78 -21.12 13.08
CA ASN A 168 7.90 -21.43 14.20
C ASN A 168 6.40 -21.22 13.88
N SER A 169 6.07 -20.71 12.70
CA SER A 169 4.70 -20.38 12.25
C SER A 169 4.15 -21.37 11.21
N ALA A 170 4.90 -22.44 10.91
CA ALA A 170 4.58 -23.51 9.98
C ALA A 170 4.08 -24.75 10.74
#